data_AF-A0A960LPE8-F1
#
_entry.id   AF-A0A960LPE8-F1
#
_cell.length_a   1.000
_cell.length_b   1.000
_cell.length_c   1.000
_cell.angle_alpha   90.00
_cell.angle_beta   90.00
_cell.angle_gamma   90.00
#
_symmetry.space_group_name_H-M   'P 1'
#
loop_
_entity.id
_entity.type
_entity.pdbx_description
1 polymer ?
#
loop_
_entity_poly.entity_id
_entity_poly.type
_entity_poly.pdbx_seq_one_letter_code
_entity_poly.pdbx_strand_id
1 'polypeptide(L)'
;MSRPKIALPDEKRGWTLWSGRGVAAEGRELADIADQGADVLVGVPATLSTTFAVKLPTTDPTLIPSMVESQIERRGLAHHGVGGATPHRFQIIEQEGNETLLSVDVLSDEFPDALCLNRAAGYTPSARLIRLPEEKLYLWLEHGRLVLAVNRHGLLTHVQVLSAEPTLNVAAAQEINLTTMSLQAEGLVHDSPELVVGGKIASASAAERSAFEKALLIPAEFQSETATAFASPTDDGFLPAAVRNARQSRSTVKKRTFGALVAAAIYVVIGTFLWMHAQRTEAQISELETKVEATRPEVAAIQESEARWRELEPGFDLHYYPLVQLNEVTRAMPGSGVVIREFQTRGREVNVKGRARDVQMAFRLKEDLESNPFFRAYAWNMPQPKVERDNTVTFAIQGQPKHEGADN
;
A
#
# COMPACT_ATOMS: atom_id res chain seq x y z
N MET A 1 -21.88 -16.65 19.66
CA MET A 1 -21.94 -16.61 18.18
C MET A 1 -23.29 -17.15 17.76
N SER A 2 -24.10 -16.36 17.05
CA SER A 2 -25.38 -16.84 16.51
C SER A 2 -25.09 -17.94 15.47
N ARG A 3 -25.82 -19.06 15.51
CA ARG A 3 -25.70 -20.07 14.45
C ARG A 3 -26.15 -19.45 13.12
N PRO A 4 -25.43 -19.68 12.01
CA PRO A 4 -25.86 -19.18 10.71
C PRO A 4 -27.21 -19.81 10.35
N LYS A 5 -28.09 -19.03 9.73
CA LYS A 5 -29.30 -19.59 9.12
C LYS A 5 -28.88 -20.40 7.90
N ILE A 6 -29.55 -21.51 7.61
CA ILE A 6 -29.19 -22.39 6.50
C ILE A 6 -30.31 -22.37 5.46
N ALA A 7 -29.98 -22.10 4.20
CA ALA A 7 -30.91 -22.27 3.09
C ALA A 7 -30.70 -23.63 2.44
N LEU A 8 -31.72 -24.48 2.44
CA LEU A 8 -31.69 -25.79 1.78
C LEU A 8 -32.68 -25.82 0.60
N PRO A 9 -32.34 -26.52 -0.50
CA PRO A 9 -33.29 -26.76 -1.57
C PRO A 9 -34.50 -27.56 -1.05
N ASP A 10 -35.71 -27.13 -1.42
CA ASP A 10 -36.94 -27.87 -1.15
C ASP A 10 -37.13 -29.00 -2.17
N GLU A 11 -38.07 -29.90 -1.90
CA GLU A 11 -38.38 -31.04 -2.76
C GLU A 11 -38.91 -30.66 -4.15
N LYS A 12 -39.58 -29.50 -4.28
CA LYS A 12 -40.14 -29.04 -5.56
C LYS A 12 -39.12 -28.26 -6.37
N ARG A 13 -39.07 -26.94 -6.23
CA ARG A 13 -38.06 -26.03 -6.81
C ARG A 13 -37.86 -24.80 -5.92
N GLY A 14 -38.30 -24.90 -4.66
CA GLY A 14 -38.24 -23.83 -3.69
C GLY A 14 -37.00 -23.92 -2.82
N TRP A 15 -36.98 -23.09 -1.80
CA TRP A 15 -35.94 -23.03 -0.80
C TRP A 15 -36.57 -22.96 0.59
N THR A 16 -35.98 -23.68 1.53
CA THR A 16 -36.35 -23.66 2.94
C THR A 16 -35.22 -23.03 3.75
N LEU A 17 -35.54 -21.99 4.52
CA LEU A 17 -34.63 -21.34 5.44
C LEU A 17 -34.79 -21.98 6.81
N TRP A 18 -33.72 -22.53 7.35
CA TRP A 18 -33.66 -23.16 8.65
C TRP A 18 -32.94 -22.25 9.65
N SER A 19 -33.49 -22.15 10.86
CA SER A 19 -32.90 -21.42 11.98
C SER A 19 -32.94 -22.30 13.22
N GLY A 20 -31.79 -22.85 13.62
CA GLY A 20 -31.78 -23.93 14.61
C GLY A 20 -32.51 -25.15 14.06
N ARG A 21 -33.29 -25.87 14.87
CA ARG A 21 -34.01 -27.08 14.42
C ARG A 21 -35.34 -26.83 13.70
N GLY A 22 -35.71 -25.56 13.48
CA GLY A 22 -37.00 -25.20 12.89
C GLY A 22 -36.86 -24.55 11.52
N VAL A 23 -37.91 -24.69 10.71
CA VAL A 23 -38.09 -23.93 9.47
C VAL A 23 -38.49 -22.51 9.83
N ALA A 24 -37.69 -21.53 9.39
CA ALA A 24 -37.90 -20.11 9.60
C ALA A 24 -38.68 -19.45 8.45
N ALA A 25 -38.46 -19.89 7.21
CA ALA A 25 -39.16 -19.40 6.04
C ALA A 25 -39.12 -20.44 4.91
N GLU A 26 -40.10 -20.39 4.01
CA GLU A 26 -40.10 -21.12 2.75
C GLU A 26 -40.36 -20.14 1.61
N GLY A 27 -39.64 -20.28 0.51
CA GLY A 27 -39.71 -19.37 -0.63
C GLY A 27 -39.53 -20.11 -1.95
N ARG A 28 -39.88 -19.47 -3.07
CA ARG A 28 -39.60 -20.01 -4.40
C ARG A 28 -38.18 -19.72 -4.82
N GLU A 29 -37.67 -18.52 -4.49
CA GLU A 29 -36.33 -18.09 -4.85
C GLU A 29 -35.45 -17.96 -3.61
N LEU A 30 -34.14 -18.17 -3.80
CA LEU A 30 -33.15 -18.04 -2.73
C LEU A 30 -33.02 -16.58 -2.25
N ALA A 31 -33.18 -15.60 -3.15
CA ALA A 31 -33.12 -14.18 -2.82
C ALA A 31 -34.20 -13.77 -1.81
N ASP A 32 -35.44 -14.23 -2.01
CA ASP A 32 -36.60 -13.92 -1.16
C ASP A 32 -36.38 -14.29 0.31
N ILE A 33 -35.71 -15.41 0.55
CA ILE A 33 -35.44 -15.91 1.91
C ILE A 33 -34.15 -15.32 2.50
N ALA A 34 -33.22 -14.88 1.66
CA ALA A 34 -31.92 -14.37 2.07
C ALA A 34 -31.94 -12.90 2.53
N ASP A 35 -32.89 -12.10 2.05
CA ASP A 35 -33.01 -10.67 2.38
C ASP A 35 -33.38 -10.38 3.85
N GLN A 36 -33.64 -11.42 4.66
CA GLN A 36 -33.93 -11.31 6.10
C GLN A 36 -32.71 -10.97 7.00
N GLY A 37 -31.67 -10.36 6.43
CA GLY A 37 -30.60 -9.68 7.18
C GLY A 37 -29.60 -10.57 7.93
N ALA A 38 -29.56 -11.88 7.70
CA ALA A 38 -28.65 -12.80 8.37
C ALA A 38 -27.57 -13.34 7.40
N ASP A 39 -26.39 -13.68 7.93
CA ASP A 39 -25.38 -14.46 7.20
C ASP A 39 -25.94 -15.88 6.96
N VAL A 40 -26.39 -16.15 5.74
CA VAL A 40 -27.01 -17.43 5.34
C VAL A 40 -25.96 -18.37 4.76
N LEU A 41 -25.91 -19.60 5.28
CA LEU A 41 -25.18 -20.71 4.66
C LEU A 41 -26.06 -21.34 3.57
N VAL A 42 -25.59 -21.34 2.33
CA VAL A 42 -26.34 -21.87 1.19
C VAL A 42 -25.98 -23.34 0.96
N GLY A 43 -26.99 -24.20 1.05
CA GLY A 43 -26.93 -25.59 0.60
C GLY A 43 -27.00 -25.66 -0.92
N VAL A 44 -25.89 -25.97 -1.57
CA VAL A 44 -25.83 -26.14 -3.02
C VAL A 44 -26.55 -27.45 -3.38
N PRO A 45 -27.51 -27.42 -4.32
CA PRO A 45 -28.18 -28.63 -4.78
C PRO A 45 -27.20 -29.67 -5.33
N ALA A 46 -27.54 -30.95 -5.21
CA ALA A 46 -26.79 -32.07 -5.75
C ALA A 46 -26.70 -32.06 -7.28
N THR A 47 -27.57 -31.30 -7.97
CA THR A 47 -27.48 -31.08 -9.42
C THR A 47 -26.38 -30.09 -9.81
N LEU A 48 -25.95 -29.24 -8.87
CA LEU A 48 -24.93 -28.20 -9.06
C LEU A 48 -23.64 -28.49 -8.29
N SER A 49 -23.57 -29.62 -7.60
CA SER A 49 -22.40 -30.08 -6.86
C SER A 49 -22.18 -31.57 -7.10
N THR A 50 -20.95 -31.95 -7.36
CA THR A 50 -20.56 -33.35 -7.53
C THR A 50 -19.75 -33.77 -6.32
N THR A 51 -20.19 -34.81 -5.60
CA THR A 51 -19.46 -35.39 -4.47
C THR A 51 -19.01 -36.81 -4.81
N PHE A 52 -17.71 -37.07 -4.70
CA PHE A 52 -17.13 -38.39 -4.93
C PHE A 52 -16.03 -38.70 -3.92
N ALA A 53 -15.77 -39.99 -3.75
CA ALA A 53 -14.70 -40.46 -2.90
C ALA A 53 -13.41 -40.74 -3.68
N VAL A 54 -12.27 -40.60 -3.01
CA VAL A 54 -10.96 -40.97 -3.53
C VAL A 54 -10.13 -41.61 -2.43
N LYS A 55 -9.52 -42.76 -2.73
CA LYS A 55 -8.45 -43.35 -1.94
C LYS A 55 -7.12 -42.81 -2.46
N LEU A 56 -6.37 -42.11 -1.61
CA LEU A 56 -5.05 -41.56 -1.93
C LEU A 56 -3.99 -42.14 -0.99
N PRO A 57 -2.74 -42.34 -1.45
CA PRO A 57 -1.66 -42.77 -0.58
C PRO A 57 -1.30 -41.69 0.46
N THR A 58 -1.10 -42.10 1.70
CA THR A 58 -0.85 -41.28 2.88
C THR A 58 0.64 -41.02 3.07
N THR A 59 1.31 -40.51 2.04
CA THR A 59 2.77 -40.27 2.12
C THR A 59 3.09 -38.92 2.76
N ASP A 60 2.35 -37.86 2.40
CA ASP A 60 2.51 -36.51 2.94
C ASP A 60 1.18 -35.72 2.89
N PRO A 61 0.63 -35.26 4.04
CA PRO A 61 -0.60 -34.46 4.09
C PRO A 61 -0.54 -33.16 3.28
N THR A 62 0.65 -32.58 3.07
CA THR A 62 0.82 -31.34 2.31
C THR A 62 0.59 -31.51 0.81
N LEU A 63 0.70 -32.74 0.31
CA LEU A 63 0.47 -33.10 -1.10
C LEU A 63 -0.98 -33.47 -1.39
N ILE A 64 -1.81 -33.70 -0.37
CA ILE A 64 -3.23 -34.06 -0.56
C ILE A 64 -3.97 -33.06 -1.46
N PRO A 65 -3.83 -31.72 -1.30
CA PRO A 65 -4.53 -30.77 -2.16
C PRO A 65 -4.19 -30.93 -3.65
N SER A 66 -2.90 -31.05 -4.01
CA SER A 66 -2.49 -31.20 -5.41
C SER A 66 -2.91 -32.55 -6.00
N MET A 67 -2.93 -33.60 -5.18
CA MET A 67 -3.46 -34.90 -5.59
C MET A 67 -4.98 -34.86 -5.80
N VAL A 68 -5.72 -34.13 -4.96
CA VAL A 68 -7.16 -33.91 -5.15
C VAL A 68 -7.42 -33.13 -6.45
N GLU A 69 -6.66 -32.09 -6.75
CA GLU A 69 -6.77 -31.35 -8.02
C GLU A 69 -6.54 -32.27 -9.23
N SER A 70 -5.52 -33.11 -9.19
CA SER A 70 -5.27 -34.11 -10.25
C SER A 70 -6.43 -35.10 -10.42
N GLN A 71 -7.11 -35.46 -9.33
CA GLN A 71 -8.27 -36.35 -9.36
C GLN A 71 -9.51 -35.67 -9.94
N ILE A 72 -9.68 -34.37 -9.71
CA ILE A 72 -10.73 -33.55 -10.31
C ILE A 72 -10.49 -33.43 -11.82
N GLU A 73 -9.26 -33.16 -12.24
CA GLU A 73 -8.86 -33.12 -13.66
C GLU A 73 -9.08 -34.45 -14.36
N ARG A 74 -8.64 -35.56 -13.74
CA ARG A 74 -8.80 -36.92 -14.29
C ARG A 74 -10.27 -37.29 -14.52
N ARG A 75 -11.19 -36.75 -13.72
CA ARG A 75 -12.64 -36.96 -13.85
C ARG A 75 -13.32 -35.96 -14.81
N GLY A 76 -12.57 -35.04 -15.41
CA GLY A 76 -13.12 -34.01 -16.30
C GLY A 76 -13.98 -32.97 -15.58
N LEU A 77 -13.82 -32.83 -14.26
CA LEU A 77 -14.57 -31.87 -13.43
C LEU A 77 -13.80 -30.55 -13.23
N ALA A 78 -12.57 -30.48 -13.75
CA ALA A 78 -11.74 -29.30 -13.67
C ALA A 78 -12.27 -28.20 -14.61
N HIS A 79 -12.37 -26.99 -14.08
CA HIS A 79 -12.81 -25.83 -14.83
C HIS A 79 -11.59 -25.24 -15.53
N HIS A 80 -11.71 -24.95 -16.83
CA HIS A 80 -10.63 -24.36 -17.62
C HIS A 80 -10.98 -22.93 -18.09
N GLY A 81 -12.06 -22.35 -17.54
CA GLY A 81 -12.57 -21.03 -17.89
C GLY A 81 -11.83 -19.85 -17.24
N VAL A 82 -12.29 -18.64 -17.55
CA VAL A 82 -11.69 -17.32 -17.20
C VAL A 82 -11.77 -16.99 -15.68
N GLY A 83 -12.23 -17.93 -14.84
CA GLY A 83 -12.58 -17.72 -13.42
C GLY A 83 -11.58 -18.18 -12.37
N GLY A 84 -10.44 -18.78 -12.75
CA GLY A 84 -9.45 -19.34 -11.81
C GLY A 84 -9.72 -20.81 -11.42
N ALA A 85 -9.02 -21.29 -10.39
CA ALA A 85 -9.05 -22.69 -9.96
C ALA A 85 -10.46 -23.20 -9.62
N THR A 86 -10.74 -24.45 -10.01
CA THR A 86 -11.99 -25.17 -9.75
C THR A 86 -12.42 -25.03 -8.28
N PRO A 87 -13.61 -24.46 -7.98
CA PRO A 87 -14.11 -24.39 -6.62
C PRO A 87 -14.37 -25.81 -6.10
N HIS A 88 -13.56 -26.23 -5.14
CA HIS A 88 -13.66 -27.55 -4.56
C HIS A 88 -13.36 -27.51 -3.06
N ARG A 89 -13.80 -28.57 -2.39
CA ARG A 89 -13.54 -28.83 -0.97
C ARG A 89 -13.28 -30.31 -0.82
N PHE A 90 -12.45 -30.68 0.15
CA PHE A 90 -12.31 -32.07 0.54
C PHE A 90 -12.40 -32.25 2.05
N GLN A 91 -12.80 -33.44 2.46
CA GLN A 91 -12.83 -33.87 3.85
C GLN A 91 -12.24 -35.28 3.95
N ILE A 92 -11.33 -35.46 4.89
CA ILE A 92 -10.81 -36.79 5.24
C ILE A 92 -11.91 -37.56 5.98
N ILE A 93 -12.28 -38.72 5.46
CA ILE A 93 -13.25 -39.63 6.09
C ILE A 93 -12.51 -40.58 7.01
N GLU A 94 -11.44 -41.20 6.50
CA GLU A 94 -10.72 -42.28 7.17
C GLU A 94 -9.26 -42.28 6.72
N GLN A 95 -8.37 -42.74 7.60
CA GLN A 95 -6.96 -42.91 7.33
C GLN A 95 -6.54 -44.28 7.87
N GLU A 96 -6.33 -45.24 6.96
CA GLU A 96 -5.92 -46.61 7.28
C GLU A 96 -4.51 -46.86 6.74
N GLY A 97 -3.54 -47.00 7.64
CA GLY A 97 -2.15 -47.28 7.27
C GLY A 97 -1.58 -46.24 6.31
N ASN A 98 -1.27 -46.67 5.08
CA ASN A 98 -0.72 -45.82 4.02
C ASN A 98 -1.78 -45.34 3.01
N GLU A 99 -3.07 -45.46 3.30
CA GLU A 99 -4.16 -44.95 2.46
C GLU A 99 -5.08 -44.01 3.24
N THR A 100 -5.53 -42.95 2.58
CA THR A 100 -6.48 -41.97 3.11
C THR A 100 -7.69 -41.93 2.19
N LEU A 101 -8.87 -42.16 2.77
CA LEU A 101 -10.14 -41.99 2.07
C LEU A 101 -10.62 -40.55 2.24
N LEU A 102 -10.78 -39.87 1.12
CA LEU A 102 -11.22 -38.48 1.04
C LEU A 102 -12.57 -38.43 0.35
N SER A 103 -13.42 -37.53 0.83
CA SER A 103 -14.62 -37.08 0.14
C SER A 103 -14.34 -35.72 -0.48
N VAL A 104 -14.54 -35.59 -1.79
CA VAL A 104 -14.27 -34.36 -2.54
C VAL A 104 -15.59 -33.84 -3.08
N ASP A 105 -15.87 -32.57 -2.82
CA ASP A 105 -16.98 -31.83 -3.41
C ASP A 105 -16.45 -30.87 -4.46
N VAL A 106 -17.05 -30.88 -5.64
CA VAL A 106 -16.74 -29.97 -6.74
C VAL A 106 -18.00 -29.20 -7.10
N LEU A 107 -17.90 -27.88 -7.19
CA LEU A 107 -18.98 -27.04 -7.67
C LEU A 107 -19.05 -27.12 -9.20
N SER A 108 -20.25 -27.10 -9.78
CA SER A 108 -20.42 -27.02 -11.24
C SER A 108 -19.96 -25.68 -11.82
N ASP A 109 -19.48 -25.69 -13.08
CA ASP A 109 -19.06 -24.49 -13.82
C ASP A 109 -20.26 -23.61 -14.18
N GLU A 110 -21.36 -24.27 -14.53
CA GLU A 110 -22.65 -23.64 -14.85
C GLU A 110 -23.43 -23.28 -13.58
N PHE A 111 -22.79 -22.62 -12.61
CA PHE A 111 -23.45 -22.19 -11.39
C PHE A 111 -24.35 -20.96 -11.64
N PRO A 112 -25.67 -21.03 -11.41
CA PRO A 112 -26.58 -19.94 -11.75
C PRO A 112 -26.34 -18.68 -10.91
N ASP A 113 -26.31 -17.52 -11.56
CA ASP A 113 -26.14 -16.22 -10.90
C ASP A 113 -27.25 -15.91 -9.87
N ALA A 114 -28.45 -16.45 -10.07
CA ALA A 114 -29.57 -16.33 -9.13
C ALA A 114 -29.26 -16.95 -7.75
N LEU A 115 -28.31 -17.90 -7.69
CA LEU A 115 -27.88 -18.52 -6.44
C LEU A 115 -26.68 -17.81 -5.81
N CYS A 116 -26.06 -16.86 -6.51
CA CYS A 116 -24.91 -16.09 -6.05
C CYS A 116 -25.34 -14.94 -5.12
N LEU A 117 -25.55 -15.27 -3.86
CA LEU A 117 -25.82 -14.29 -2.81
C LEU A 117 -24.55 -13.53 -2.39
N ASN A 118 -24.64 -12.20 -2.46
CA ASN A 118 -23.58 -11.27 -2.07
C ASN A 118 -23.26 -11.22 -0.56
N ARG A 119 -24.18 -11.68 0.29
CA ARG A 119 -24.08 -11.68 1.77
C ARG A 119 -24.18 -13.10 2.35
N ALA A 120 -24.04 -14.14 1.54
CA ALA A 120 -23.98 -15.50 2.07
C ALA A 120 -22.78 -15.66 3.01
N ALA A 121 -22.96 -16.40 4.10
CA ALA A 121 -21.88 -16.87 4.97
C ALA A 121 -20.89 -17.73 4.17
N GLY A 122 -21.43 -18.59 3.30
CA GLY A 122 -20.71 -19.39 2.32
C GLY A 122 -21.62 -20.46 1.73
N TYR A 123 -21.01 -21.42 1.03
CA TYR A 123 -21.70 -22.44 0.26
C TYR A 123 -21.21 -23.81 0.70
N THR A 124 -22.10 -24.80 0.72
CA THR A 124 -21.78 -26.19 1.07
C THR A 124 -22.77 -27.10 0.36
N PRO A 125 -22.42 -28.30 -0.09
CA PRO A 125 -23.40 -29.22 -0.67
C PRO A 125 -24.56 -29.50 0.31
N SER A 126 -25.79 -29.49 -0.20
CA SER A 126 -27.01 -29.74 0.59
C SER A 126 -26.93 -31.06 1.36
N ALA A 127 -26.38 -32.09 0.72
CA ALA A 127 -26.21 -33.43 1.29
C ALA A 127 -25.34 -33.46 2.57
N ARG A 128 -24.43 -32.49 2.77
CA ARG A 128 -23.62 -32.39 4.00
C ARG A 128 -24.34 -31.69 5.15
N LEU A 129 -25.44 -31.00 4.85
CA LEU A 129 -26.26 -30.26 5.83
C LEU A 129 -27.44 -31.11 6.32
N ILE A 130 -27.61 -32.30 5.73
CA ILE A 130 -28.56 -33.32 6.15
C ILE A 130 -27.83 -34.29 7.09
N ARG A 131 -28.52 -34.76 8.14
CA ARG A 131 -28.01 -35.83 9.00
C ARG A 131 -28.16 -37.15 8.26
N LEU A 132 -27.05 -37.74 7.85
CA LEU A 132 -27.05 -39.04 7.21
C LEU A 132 -27.09 -40.15 8.28
N PRO A 133 -27.93 -41.18 8.12
CA PRO A 133 -27.92 -42.36 8.98
C PRO A 133 -26.61 -43.13 8.78
N GLU A 134 -25.89 -43.42 9.85
CA GLU A 134 -24.57 -44.07 9.79
C GLU A 134 -24.64 -45.39 9.01
N GLU A 135 -23.72 -45.56 8.05
CA GLU A 135 -23.53 -46.78 7.25
C GLU A 135 -24.75 -47.21 6.40
N LYS A 136 -25.76 -46.35 6.28
CA LYS A 136 -26.93 -46.56 5.42
C LYS A 136 -26.92 -45.61 4.23
N LEU A 137 -27.55 -46.04 3.14
CA LEU A 137 -27.85 -45.18 2.00
C LEU A 137 -29.02 -44.26 2.36
N TYR A 138 -29.00 -43.02 1.89
CA TYR A 138 -30.08 -42.06 2.15
C TYR A 138 -30.65 -41.52 0.85
N LEU A 139 -31.96 -41.63 0.67
CA LEU A 139 -32.69 -41.15 -0.51
C LEU A 139 -33.66 -40.04 -0.12
N TRP A 140 -33.59 -38.90 -0.80
CA TRP A 140 -34.55 -37.81 -0.63
C TRP A 140 -34.89 -37.18 -1.98
N LEU A 141 -35.92 -36.33 -1.97
CA LEU A 141 -36.32 -35.55 -3.12
C LEU A 141 -35.76 -34.13 -2.99
N GLU A 142 -35.07 -33.63 -4.02
CA GLU A 142 -34.46 -32.31 -4.05
C GLU A 142 -34.70 -31.67 -5.42
N HIS A 143 -35.28 -30.46 -5.44
CA HIS A 143 -35.56 -29.72 -6.67
C HIS A 143 -36.24 -30.56 -7.78
N GLY A 144 -37.11 -31.50 -7.39
CA GLY A 144 -37.84 -32.39 -8.28
C GLY A 144 -36.99 -33.53 -8.85
N ARG A 145 -35.89 -33.90 -8.18
CA ARG A 145 -35.01 -35.02 -8.54
C ARG A 145 -34.73 -35.88 -7.31
N LEU A 146 -34.67 -37.20 -7.52
CA LEU A 146 -34.26 -38.11 -6.46
C LEU A 146 -32.75 -38.03 -6.30
N VAL A 147 -32.29 -37.90 -5.06
CA VAL A 147 -30.86 -37.83 -4.72
C VAL A 147 -30.55 -38.95 -3.76
N LEU A 148 -29.56 -39.76 -4.12
CA LEU A 148 -29.00 -40.83 -3.31
C LEU A 148 -27.68 -40.34 -2.71
N ALA A 149 -27.57 -40.36 -1.38
CA ALA A 149 -26.32 -40.15 -0.68
C ALA A 149 -25.82 -41.44 -0.05
N VAL A 150 -24.50 -41.60 -0.12
CA VAL A 150 -23.76 -42.66 0.55
C VAL A 150 -22.85 -42.02 1.58
N ASN A 151 -22.81 -42.61 2.77
CA ASN A 151 -21.96 -42.16 3.84
C ASN A 151 -21.16 -43.32 4.45
N ARG A 152 -20.05 -42.96 5.06
CA ARG A 152 -19.22 -43.85 5.87
C ARG A 152 -18.94 -43.15 7.19
N HIS A 153 -19.25 -43.82 8.30
CA HIS A 153 -19.20 -43.22 9.65
C HIS A 153 -19.98 -41.89 9.77
N GLY A 154 -21.12 -41.78 9.09
CA GLY A 154 -21.95 -40.57 9.08
C GLY A 154 -21.38 -39.42 8.22
N LEU A 155 -20.23 -39.61 7.57
CA LEU A 155 -19.62 -38.62 6.69
C LEU A 155 -19.95 -38.90 5.23
N LEU A 156 -20.39 -37.86 4.52
CA LEU A 156 -20.77 -37.95 3.12
C LEU A 156 -19.59 -38.42 2.26
N THR A 157 -19.81 -39.46 1.46
CA THR A 157 -18.79 -40.12 0.63
C THR A 157 -19.10 -39.99 -0.85
N HIS A 158 -20.36 -40.20 -1.23
CA HIS A 158 -20.80 -40.09 -2.61
C HIS A 158 -22.23 -39.55 -2.69
N VAL A 159 -22.51 -38.76 -3.71
CA VAL A 159 -23.87 -38.29 -4.04
C VAL A 159 -24.15 -38.57 -5.50
N GLN A 160 -25.30 -39.17 -5.78
CA GLN A 160 -25.81 -39.37 -7.11
C GLN A 160 -27.22 -38.83 -7.25
N VAL A 161 -27.43 -37.98 -8.25
CA VAL A 161 -28.77 -37.58 -8.69
C VAL A 161 -29.29 -38.63 -9.64
N LEU A 162 -30.42 -39.25 -9.30
CA LEU A 162 -31.01 -40.30 -10.12
C LEU A 162 -31.65 -39.72 -11.39
N SER A 163 -31.64 -40.51 -12.45
CA SER A 163 -32.24 -40.20 -13.75
C SER A 163 -33.74 -40.48 -13.78
N ALA A 164 -34.23 -41.32 -12.87
CA ALA A 164 -35.64 -41.64 -12.73
C ALA A 164 -36.51 -40.41 -12.42
N GLU A 165 -37.81 -40.53 -12.73
CA GLU A 165 -38.82 -39.55 -12.33
C GLU A 165 -38.81 -39.29 -10.81
N PRO A 166 -39.36 -38.14 -10.35
CA PRO A 166 -39.41 -37.78 -8.93
C PRO A 166 -40.44 -38.62 -8.12
N THR A 167 -40.51 -39.92 -8.39
CA THR A 167 -41.43 -40.88 -7.78
C THR A 167 -40.70 -42.18 -7.48
N LEU A 168 -41.15 -42.91 -6.46
CA LEU A 168 -40.62 -44.23 -6.13
C LEU A 168 -41.15 -45.25 -7.14
N ASN A 169 -40.33 -45.59 -8.13
CA ASN A 169 -40.69 -46.51 -9.19
C ASN A 169 -39.60 -47.56 -9.41
N VAL A 170 -39.90 -48.55 -10.27
CA VAL A 170 -38.99 -49.67 -10.56
C VAL A 170 -37.67 -49.18 -11.19
N ALA A 171 -37.70 -48.13 -12.02
CA ALA A 171 -36.50 -47.57 -12.63
C ALA A 171 -35.55 -46.95 -11.59
N ALA A 172 -36.09 -46.21 -10.61
CA ALA A 172 -35.32 -45.66 -9.50
C ALA A 172 -34.68 -46.78 -8.66
N ALA A 173 -35.42 -47.85 -8.37
CA ALA A 173 -34.89 -49.00 -7.64
C ALA A 173 -33.73 -49.68 -8.41
N GLN A 174 -33.87 -49.85 -9.73
CA GLN A 174 -32.82 -50.43 -10.57
C GLN A 174 -31.56 -49.55 -10.61
N GLU A 175 -31.73 -48.23 -10.73
CA GLU A 175 -30.60 -47.30 -10.70
C GLU A 175 -29.88 -47.35 -9.33
N ILE A 176 -30.63 -47.38 -8.22
CA ILE A 176 -30.07 -47.53 -6.88
C ILE A 176 -29.30 -48.86 -6.74
N ASN A 177 -29.85 -49.97 -7.25
CA ASN A 177 -29.17 -51.26 -7.22
C ASN A 177 -27.83 -51.20 -7.97
N LEU A 178 -27.82 -50.67 -9.19
CA LEU A 178 -26.62 -50.56 -10.02
C LEU A 178 -25.56 -49.66 -9.36
N THR A 179 -25.97 -48.50 -8.85
CA THR A 179 -25.08 -47.60 -8.11
C THR A 179 -24.51 -48.28 -6.88
N THR A 180 -25.36 -48.95 -6.09
CA THR A 180 -24.94 -49.64 -4.88
C THR A 180 -23.91 -50.72 -5.20
N MET A 181 -24.16 -51.56 -6.21
CA MET A 181 -23.21 -52.59 -6.64
C MET A 181 -21.88 -52.00 -7.12
N SER A 182 -21.90 -50.88 -7.84
CA SER A 182 -20.69 -50.18 -8.28
C SER A 182 -19.88 -49.67 -7.09
N LEU A 183 -20.54 -49.04 -6.11
CA LEU A 183 -19.89 -48.49 -4.93
C LEU A 183 -19.39 -49.58 -3.96
N GLN A 184 -20.08 -50.73 -3.91
CA GLN A 184 -19.59 -51.92 -3.20
C GLN A 184 -18.31 -52.46 -3.86
N ALA A 185 -18.26 -52.53 -5.19
CA ALA A 185 -17.06 -52.97 -5.91
C ALA A 185 -15.84 -52.04 -5.67
N GLU A 186 -16.07 -50.74 -5.45
CA GLU A 186 -15.04 -49.76 -5.06
C GLU A 186 -14.67 -49.83 -3.56
N GLY A 187 -15.43 -50.59 -2.76
CA GLY A 187 -15.29 -50.68 -1.32
C GLY A 187 -15.64 -49.38 -0.61
N LEU A 188 -16.67 -48.67 -1.07
CA LEU A 188 -17.22 -47.45 -0.45
C LEU A 188 -18.52 -47.72 0.32
N VAL A 189 -19.16 -48.86 0.07
CA VAL A 189 -20.41 -49.30 0.70
C VAL A 189 -20.18 -50.70 1.27
N HIS A 190 -20.80 -51.00 2.42
CA HIS A 190 -20.75 -52.32 3.05
C HIS A 190 -21.42 -53.40 2.21
N ASP A 191 -21.11 -54.67 2.47
CA ASP A 191 -21.66 -55.81 1.72
C ASP A 191 -23.18 -55.97 1.87
N SER A 192 -23.75 -55.50 2.99
CA SER A 192 -25.19 -55.52 3.26
C SER A 192 -25.73 -54.12 3.60
N PRO A 193 -25.86 -53.23 2.61
CA PRO A 193 -26.33 -51.88 2.85
C PRO A 193 -27.84 -51.85 3.03
N GLU A 194 -28.31 -50.88 3.79
CA GLU A 194 -29.74 -50.58 3.96
C GLU A 194 -30.03 -49.19 3.36
N LEU A 195 -31.21 -49.03 2.79
CA LEU A 195 -31.69 -47.77 2.24
C LEU A 195 -32.66 -47.09 3.22
N VAL A 196 -32.42 -45.82 3.53
CA VAL A 196 -33.38 -44.98 4.24
C VAL A 196 -33.96 -43.96 3.28
N VAL A 197 -35.27 -43.99 3.09
CA VAL A 197 -36.02 -43.03 2.28
C VAL A 197 -36.59 -41.95 3.21
N GLY A 198 -36.14 -40.70 3.01
CA GLY A 198 -36.48 -39.56 3.85
C GLY A 198 -37.40 -38.54 3.18
N GLY A 199 -38.10 -37.73 3.99
CA GLY A 199 -38.90 -36.60 3.52
C GLY A 199 -40.32 -36.96 3.10
N LYS A 200 -41.01 -36.10 2.34
CA LYS A 200 -42.40 -36.32 1.94
C LYS A 200 -42.53 -37.45 0.92
N ILE A 201 -41.45 -37.81 0.22
CA ILE A 201 -41.44 -39.00 -0.64
C ILE A 201 -41.57 -40.31 0.16
N ALA A 202 -41.17 -40.30 1.44
CA ALA A 202 -41.45 -41.41 2.34
C ALA A 202 -42.96 -41.57 2.62
N SER A 203 -43.79 -40.61 2.22
CA SER A 203 -45.26 -40.66 2.28
C SER A 203 -45.91 -41.14 0.98
N ALA A 204 -45.15 -41.70 0.02
CA ALA A 204 -45.67 -42.28 -1.22
C ALA A 204 -46.77 -43.32 -0.98
N SER A 205 -47.58 -43.60 -2.01
CA SER A 205 -48.69 -44.55 -1.89
C SER A 205 -48.18 -45.97 -1.58
N ALA A 206 -49.00 -46.78 -0.91
CA ALA A 206 -48.63 -48.16 -0.55
C ALA A 206 -48.29 -49.03 -1.78
N ALA A 207 -48.94 -48.76 -2.93
CA ALA A 207 -48.67 -49.46 -4.18
C ALA A 207 -47.28 -49.12 -4.75
N GLU A 208 -46.92 -47.84 -4.77
CA GLU A 208 -45.59 -47.37 -5.21
C GLU A 208 -44.48 -47.92 -4.33
N ARG A 209 -44.65 -47.85 -3.00
CA ARG A 209 -43.67 -48.41 -2.05
C ARG A 209 -43.48 -49.90 -2.27
N SER A 210 -44.56 -50.66 -2.37
CA SER A 210 -44.47 -52.11 -2.58
C SER A 210 -43.80 -52.47 -3.91
N ALA A 211 -44.06 -51.72 -4.98
CA ALA A 211 -43.42 -51.94 -6.28
C ALA A 211 -41.92 -51.61 -6.24
N PHE A 212 -41.56 -50.51 -5.57
CA PHE A 212 -40.17 -50.09 -5.36
C PHE A 212 -39.39 -51.09 -4.51
N GLU A 213 -39.92 -51.49 -3.35
CA GLU A 213 -39.30 -52.47 -2.44
C GLU A 213 -39.08 -53.83 -3.12
N LYS A 214 -40.04 -54.30 -3.92
CA LYS A 214 -39.89 -55.57 -4.66
C LYS A 214 -38.78 -55.54 -5.71
N ALA A 215 -38.51 -54.37 -6.28
CA ALA A 215 -37.47 -54.18 -7.29
C ALA A 215 -36.09 -53.91 -6.66
N LEU A 216 -36.05 -53.48 -5.40
CA LEU A 216 -34.84 -53.17 -4.66
C LEU A 216 -34.19 -54.46 -4.14
N LEU A 217 -32.87 -54.57 -4.27
CA LEU A 217 -32.12 -55.75 -3.79
C LEU A 217 -31.68 -55.63 -2.32
N ILE A 218 -31.96 -54.50 -1.69
CA ILE A 218 -31.54 -54.15 -0.34
C ILE A 218 -32.74 -53.76 0.52
N PRO A 219 -32.68 -53.91 1.85
CA PRO A 219 -33.76 -53.49 2.74
C PRO A 219 -33.99 -51.98 2.65
N ALA A 220 -35.25 -51.55 2.65
CA ALA A 220 -35.62 -50.13 2.68
C ALA A 220 -36.41 -49.78 3.96
N GLU A 221 -36.06 -48.65 4.57
CA GLU A 221 -36.72 -48.06 5.72
C GLU A 221 -37.28 -46.69 5.31
N PHE A 222 -38.54 -46.38 5.67
CA PHE A 222 -39.20 -45.14 5.30
C PHE A 222 -39.37 -44.23 6.51
N GLN A 223 -38.76 -43.04 6.45
CA GLN A 223 -38.79 -42.04 7.52
C GLN A 223 -39.40 -40.73 7.02
N SER A 224 -40.50 -40.29 7.62
CA SER A 224 -41.24 -39.10 7.17
C SER A 224 -40.55 -37.77 7.48
N GLU A 225 -39.53 -37.77 8.35
CA GLU A 225 -38.82 -36.55 8.77
C GLU A 225 -37.39 -36.55 8.23
N THR A 226 -37.03 -35.50 7.49
CA THR A 226 -35.65 -35.26 7.06
C THR A 226 -34.87 -34.73 8.26
N ALA A 227 -34.04 -35.57 8.88
CA ALA A 227 -33.18 -35.13 9.97
C ALA A 227 -32.12 -34.14 9.44
N THR A 228 -32.19 -32.87 9.82
CA THR A 228 -31.17 -31.87 9.46
C THR A 228 -30.02 -31.86 10.46
N ALA A 229 -28.77 -31.91 10.00
CA ALA A 229 -27.58 -31.76 10.84
C ALA A 229 -26.91 -30.40 10.57
N PHE A 230 -26.77 -29.60 11.62
CA PHE A 230 -26.11 -28.30 11.51
C PHE A 230 -24.61 -28.48 11.68
N ALA A 231 -23.88 -28.58 10.56
CA ALA A 231 -22.42 -28.55 10.53
C ALA A 231 -21.89 -27.11 10.78
N SER A 232 -20.66 -27.04 11.29
CA SER A 232 -19.89 -25.79 11.50
C SER A 232 -18.97 -25.51 10.29
N PRO A 233 -18.37 -24.31 10.18
CA PRO A 233 -18.56 -23.35 9.11
C PRO A 233 -17.83 -23.67 7.81
N THR A 234 -18.48 -23.24 6.73
CA THR A 234 -17.94 -22.71 5.46
C THR A 234 -16.42 -22.76 5.28
N ASP A 235 -16.00 -23.64 4.38
CA ASP A 235 -14.69 -23.55 3.74
C ASP A 235 -14.77 -22.53 2.59
N ASP A 236 -13.84 -21.57 2.56
CA ASP A 236 -13.75 -20.56 1.51
C ASP A 236 -13.39 -21.17 0.12
N GLY A 237 -12.91 -22.42 0.08
CA GLY A 237 -12.61 -23.14 -1.16
C GLY A 237 -13.83 -23.44 -2.04
N PHE A 238 -15.02 -23.59 -1.43
CA PHE A 238 -16.26 -23.98 -2.11
C PHE A 238 -17.14 -22.77 -2.50
N LEU A 239 -16.54 -21.64 -2.86
CA LEU A 239 -17.28 -20.43 -3.24
C LEU A 239 -17.42 -20.30 -4.76
N PRO A 240 -18.64 -20.01 -5.29
CA PRO A 240 -18.83 -19.66 -6.69
C PRO A 240 -17.92 -18.50 -7.11
N ALA A 241 -17.44 -18.52 -8.35
CA ALA A 241 -16.50 -17.51 -8.87
C ALA A 241 -17.08 -16.08 -8.77
N ALA A 242 -18.37 -15.89 -9.07
CA ALA A 242 -19.04 -14.60 -8.95
C ALA A 242 -19.00 -14.04 -7.51
N VAL A 243 -19.28 -14.88 -6.51
CA VAL A 243 -19.26 -14.49 -5.09
C VAL A 243 -17.82 -14.22 -4.63
N ARG A 244 -16.86 -15.05 -5.07
CA ARG A 244 -15.43 -14.88 -4.76
C ARG A 244 -14.92 -13.54 -5.30
N ASN A 245 -15.22 -13.21 -6.55
CA ASN A 245 -14.84 -11.96 -7.19
C ASN A 245 -15.52 -10.75 -6.52
N ALA A 246 -16.80 -10.88 -6.14
CA ALA A 246 -17.52 -9.85 -5.38
C ALA A 246 -16.92 -9.62 -3.98
N ARG A 247 -16.50 -10.68 -3.28
CA ARG A 247 -15.81 -10.56 -1.97
C ARG A 247 -14.43 -9.93 -2.11
N GLN A 248 -13.65 -10.35 -3.12
CA GLN A 248 -12.31 -9.82 -3.37
C GLN A 248 -12.35 -8.34 -3.73
N SER A 249 -13.22 -7.92 -4.66
CA SER A 249 -13.38 -6.50 -5.03
C SER A 249 -13.72 -5.63 -3.82
N ARG A 250 -14.65 -6.05 -2.95
CA ARG A 250 -14.96 -5.33 -1.70
C ARG A 250 -13.77 -5.24 -0.74
N SER A 251 -12.97 -6.29 -0.63
CA SER A 251 -11.77 -6.27 0.21
C SER A 251 -10.72 -5.28 -0.31
N THR A 252 -10.55 -5.20 -1.64
CA THR A 252 -9.60 -4.27 -2.26
C THR A 252 -10.04 -2.82 -2.12
N VAL A 253 -11.35 -2.54 -2.23
CA VAL A 253 -11.89 -1.20 -1.99
C VAL A 253 -11.66 -0.78 -0.54
N LYS A 254 -11.94 -1.64 0.45
CA LYS A 254 -11.66 -1.34 1.87
C LYS A 254 -10.18 -1.07 2.14
N LYS A 255 -9.27 -1.86 1.54
CA LYS A 255 -7.83 -1.64 1.68
C LYS A 255 -7.38 -0.32 1.02
N ARG A 256 -7.95 0.02 -0.15
CA ARG A 256 -7.66 1.28 -0.85
C ARG A 256 -8.20 2.50 -0.10
N THR A 257 -9.43 2.43 0.42
CA THR A 257 -10.00 3.56 1.20
C THR A 257 -9.26 3.74 2.52
N PHE A 258 -8.88 2.65 3.20
CA PHE A 258 -8.03 2.74 4.39
C PHE A 258 -6.65 3.32 4.06
N GLY A 259 -6.01 2.87 2.98
CA GLY A 259 -4.74 3.42 2.51
C GLY A 259 -4.83 4.92 2.17
N ALA A 260 -5.92 5.35 1.51
CA ALA A 260 -6.18 6.75 1.22
C ALA A 260 -6.40 7.59 2.49
N LEU A 261 -7.11 7.05 3.48
CA LEU A 261 -7.30 7.70 4.79
C LEU A 261 -5.97 7.89 5.53
N VAL A 262 -5.11 6.87 5.53
CA VAL A 262 -3.77 6.95 6.14
C VAL A 262 -2.91 7.99 5.41
N ALA A 263 -2.92 7.99 4.07
CA ALA A 263 -2.19 8.99 3.29
C ALA A 263 -2.70 10.42 3.54
N ALA A 264 -4.01 10.62 3.64
CA ALA A 264 -4.61 11.91 3.98
C ALA A 264 -4.20 12.36 5.40
N ALA A 265 -4.19 11.46 6.38
CA ALA A 265 -3.72 11.77 7.74
C ALA A 265 -2.25 12.19 7.76
N ILE A 266 -1.38 11.50 7.00
CA ILE A 266 0.04 11.87 6.87
C ILE A 266 0.17 13.29 6.27
N TYR A 267 -0.60 13.59 5.21
CA TYR A 267 -0.59 14.93 4.61
C TYR A 267 -1.00 16.02 5.59
N VAL A 268 -2.02 15.78 6.43
CA VAL A 268 -2.45 16.72 7.47
C VAL A 268 -1.36 16.93 8.53
N VAL A 269 -0.68 15.86 8.95
CA VAL A 269 0.43 15.97 9.91
C VAL A 269 1.60 16.77 9.33
N ILE A 270 1.97 16.53 8.06
CA ILE A 270 3.04 17.28 7.40
C ILE A 270 2.63 18.75 7.23
N GLY A 271 1.41 19.01 6.78
CA GLY A 271 0.89 20.37 6.60
C GLY A 271 0.85 21.17 7.90
N THR A 272 0.39 20.55 9.00
CA THR A 272 0.38 21.20 10.32
C THR A 272 1.79 21.43 10.86
N PHE A 273 2.71 20.50 10.64
CA PHE A 273 4.13 20.67 11.00
C PHE A 273 4.78 21.83 10.25
N LEU A 274 4.60 21.90 8.92
CA LEU A 274 5.12 23.00 8.10
C LEU A 274 4.52 24.35 8.51
N TRP A 275 3.22 24.40 8.80
CA TRP A 275 2.56 25.62 9.26
C TRP A 275 3.09 26.08 10.63
N MET A 276 3.26 25.16 11.58
CA MET A 276 3.84 25.47 12.89
C MET A 276 5.30 25.91 12.77
N HIS A 277 6.07 25.33 11.86
CA HIS A 277 7.44 25.75 11.58
C HIS A 277 7.48 27.16 10.99
N ALA A 278 6.62 27.46 10.01
CA ALA A 278 6.53 28.78 9.39
C ALA A 278 6.21 29.87 10.42
N GLN A 279 5.24 29.63 11.31
CA GLN A 279 4.88 30.53 12.40
C GLN A 279 6.05 30.81 13.35
N ARG A 280 6.85 29.79 13.69
CA ARG A 280 8.04 29.98 14.53
C ARG A 280 9.12 30.80 13.84
N THR A 281 9.32 30.58 12.54
CA THR A 281 10.29 31.34 11.75
C THR A 281 9.87 32.81 11.63
N GLU A 282 8.59 33.08 11.41
CA GLU A 282 8.05 34.44 11.34
C GLU A 282 8.20 35.18 12.67
N ALA A 283 7.94 34.49 13.79
CA ALA A 283 8.19 35.03 15.13
C ALA A 283 9.68 35.37 15.34
N GLN A 284 10.61 34.50 14.93
CA GLN A 284 12.05 34.77 15.01
C GLN A 284 12.47 35.96 14.16
N ILE A 285 11.94 36.09 12.93
CA ILE A 285 12.21 37.24 12.06
C ILE A 285 11.76 38.53 12.73
N SER A 286 10.53 38.57 13.27
CA SER A 286 10.01 39.75 13.95
C SER A 286 10.84 40.14 15.18
N GLU A 287 11.33 39.15 15.94
CA GLU A 287 12.19 39.40 17.10
C GLU A 287 13.56 39.93 16.66
N LEU A 288 14.13 39.38 15.58
CA LEU A 288 15.39 39.87 15.00
C LEU A 288 15.23 41.29 14.44
N GLU A 289 14.14 41.58 13.73
CA GLU A 289 13.84 42.94 13.24
C GLU A 289 13.71 43.93 14.40
N THR A 290 13.04 43.53 15.49
CA THR A 290 12.91 44.38 16.68
C THR A 290 14.28 44.64 17.33
N LYS A 291 15.15 43.63 17.40
CA LYS A 291 16.52 43.78 17.92
C LYS A 291 17.37 44.66 17.00
N VAL A 292 17.26 44.49 15.69
CA VAL A 292 17.95 45.33 14.70
C VAL A 292 17.52 46.78 14.84
N GLU A 293 16.22 47.05 14.93
CA GLU A 293 15.71 48.42 15.05
C GLU A 293 16.09 49.06 16.39
N ALA A 294 16.15 48.28 17.47
CA ALA A 294 16.63 48.75 18.78
C ALA A 294 18.13 49.08 18.80
N THR A 295 18.96 48.32 18.06
CA THR A 295 20.42 48.53 18.01
C THR A 295 20.85 49.55 16.94
N ARG A 296 19.98 49.83 15.97
CA ARG A 296 20.20 50.84 14.90
C ARG A 296 20.66 52.23 15.38
N PRO A 297 20.07 52.85 16.41
CA PRO A 297 20.53 54.15 16.89
C PRO A 297 21.92 54.10 17.54
N GLU A 298 22.27 53.00 18.19
CA GLU A 298 23.59 52.81 18.81
C GLU A 298 24.67 52.64 17.73
N VAL A 299 24.39 51.86 16.69
CA VAL A 299 25.27 51.72 15.52
C VAL A 299 25.43 53.06 14.79
N ALA A 300 24.36 53.84 14.64
CA ALA A 300 24.43 55.17 14.03
C ALA A 300 25.31 56.14 14.85
N ALA A 301 25.23 56.11 16.18
CA ALA A 301 26.07 56.92 17.06
C ALA A 301 27.55 56.49 17.00
N ILE A 302 27.83 55.20 16.89
CA ILE A 302 29.19 54.67 16.70
C ILE A 302 29.74 55.10 15.34
N GLN A 303 28.95 55.02 14.27
CA GLN A 303 29.36 55.47 12.93
C GLN A 303 29.61 56.98 12.89
N GLU A 304 28.78 57.80 13.52
CA GLU A 304 29.00 59.24 13.62
C GLU A 304 30.24 59.59 14.46
N SER A 305 30.52 58.79 15.49
CA SER A 305 31.74 58.92 16.28
C SER A 305 32.96 58.53 15.45
N GLU A 306 32.91 57.41 14.73
CA GLU A 306 33.98 56.95 13.85
C GLU A 306 34.27 57.97 12.73
N ALA A 307 33.24 58.55 12.12
CA ALA A 307 33.38 59.61 11.13
C ALA A 307 34.08 60.85 11.72
N ARG A 308 33.67 61.30 12.92
CA ARG A 308 34.33 62.40 13.64
C ARG A 308 35.79 62.09 13.99
N TRP A 309 36.08 60.85 14.39
CA TRP A 309 37.45 60.41 14.67
C TRP A 309 38.32 60.38 13.39
N ARG A 310 37.78 59.93 12.26
CA ARG A 310 38.47 59.96 10.96
C ARG A 310 38.75 61.39 10.49
N GLU A 311 37.85 62.34 10.73
CA GLU A 311 38.09 63.76 10.40
C GLU A 311 39.20 64.39 11.26
N LEU A 312 39.37 63.95 12.50
CA LEU A 312 40.39 64.45 13.43
C LEU A 312 41.74 63.74 13.28
N GLU A 313 41.78 62.56 12.64
CA GLU A 313 42.97 61.74 12.38
C GLU A 313 44.18 62.52 11.79
N PRO A 314 44.01 63.44 10.81
CA PRO A 314 45.13 64.18 10.22
C PRO A 314 45.81 65.16 11.20
N GLY A 315 45.14 65.51 12.29
CA GLY A 315 45.67 66.39 13.33
C GLY A 315 46.53 65.67 14.38
N PHE A 316 46.44 64.34 14.48
CA PHE A 316 47.14 63.57 15.52
C PHE A 316 48.28 62.72 14.98
N ASP A 317 48.25 62.34 13.71
CA ASP A 317 49.31 61.54 13.11
C ASP A 317 50.47 62.43 12.61
N LEU A 318 51.64 62.28 13.25
CA LEU A 318 52.89 62.98 12.92
C LEU A 318 53.29 62.86 11.44
N HIS A 319 52.82 61.83 10.73
CA HIS A 319 53.12 61.62 9.31
C HIS A 319 52.46 62.64 8.37
N TYR A 320 51.35 63.27 8.80
CA TYR A 320 50.63 64.28 8.01
C TYR A 320 50.97 65.72 8.42
N TYR A 321 51.86 65.92 9.40
CA TYR A 321 52.28 67.25 9.81
C TYR A 321 53.17 67.92 8.75
N PRO A 322 52.82 69.13 8.26
CA PRO A 322 53.55 69.79 7.18
C PRO A 322 55.03 70.00 7.46
N LEU A 323 55.39 70.20 8.73
CA LEU A 323 56.78 70.43 9.15
C LEU A 323 57.63 69.15 9.07
N VAL A 324 57.06 68.00 9.42
CA VAL A 324 57.74 66.70 9.34
C VAL A 324 57.90 66.30 7.87
N GLN A 325 56.85 66.51 7.06
CA GLN A 325 56.89 66.28 5.61
C GLN A 325 57.95 67.15 4.93
N LEU A 326 58.02 68.44 5.26
CA LEU A 326 59.05 69.33 4.71
C LEU A 326 60.47 68.89 5.13
N ASN A 327 60.65 68.44 6.36
CA ASN A 327 61.94 67.93 6.84
C ASN A 327 62.37 66.66 6.08
N GLU A 328 61.46 65.71 5.89
CA GLU A 328 61.74 64.48 5.14
C GLU A 328 61.96 64.74 3.64
N VAL A 329 61.23 65.68 3.03
CA VAL A 329 61.52 66.16 1.66
C VAL A 329 62.89 66.82 1.58
N THR A 330 63.26 67.61 2.60
CA THR A 330 64.58 68.26 2.67
C THR A 330 65.72 67.24 2.82
N ARG A 331 65.49 66.16 3.59
CA ARG A 331 66.45 65.05 3.74
C ARG A 331 66.63 64.24 2.45
N ALA A 332 65.58 64.12 1.64
CA ALA A 332 65.62 63.46 0.34
C ALA A 332 66.22 64.33 -0.79
N MET A 333 66.60 65.59 -0.52
CA MET A 333 67.21 66.44 -1.55
C MET A 333 68.66 66.04 -1.85
N PRO A 334 69.07 65.99 -3.13
CA PRO A 334 70.46 65.80 -3.50
C PRO A 334 71.30 67.03 -3.11
N GLY A 335 72.47 66.81 -2.51
CA GLY A 335 73.26 67.83 -1.80
C GLY A 335 73.72 69.07 -2.59
N SER A 336 73.46 69.17 -3.90
CA SER A 336 73.60 70.44 -4.64
C SER A 336 72.80 70.44 -5.95
N GLY A 337 72.27 71.61 -6.35
CA GLY A 337 71.65 71.83 -7.66
C GLY A 337 70.12 71.83 -7.71
N VAL A 338 69.43 71.72 -6.56
CA VAL A 338 67.97 71.82 -6.45
C VAL A 338 67.59 72.83 -5.36
N VAL A 339 66.66 73.73 -5.66
CA VAL A 339 66.16 74.75 -4.73
C VAL A 339 64.63 74.71 -4.72
N ILE A 340 64.04 74.36 -3.58
CA ILE A 340 62.59 74.42 -3.36
C ILE A 340 62.20 75.88 -3.15
N ARG A 341 61.18 76.36 -3.87
CA ARG A 341 60.66 77.73 -3.72
C ARG A 341 59.31 77.78 -3.04
N GLU A 342 58.50 76.75 -3.21
CA GLU A 342 57.16 76.69 -2.66
C GLU A 342 56.85 75.26 -2.23
N PHE A 343 56.44 75.12 -0.98
CA PHE A 343 55.93 73.87 -0.41
C PHE A 343 54.53 74.15 0.13
N GLN A 344 53.54 73.43 -0.35
CA GLN A 344 52.15 73.55 0.09
C GLN A 344 51.59 72.17 0.39
N THR A 345 50.94 72.04 1.54
CA THR A 345 50.19 70.85 1.94
C THR A 345 48.71 71.19 1.99
N ARG A 346 47.88 70.41 1.30
CA ARG A 346 46.42 70.58 1.29
C ARG A 346 45.79 69.26 1.75
N GLY A 347 45.43 69.18 3.04
CA GLY A 347 44.96 67.94 3.64
C GLY A 347 46.04 66.85 3.58
N ARG A 348 45.79 65.79 2.81
CA ARG A 348 46.72 64.67 2.59
C ARG A 348 47.52 64.80 1.28
N GLU A 349 47.43 65.91 0.56
CA GLU A 349 48.22 66.14 -0.67
C GLU A 349 49.46 67.00 -0.40
N VAL A 350 50.59 66.61 -1.00
CA VAL A 350 51.87 67.33 -0.90
C VAL A 350 52.26 67.90 -2.25
N ASN A 351 52.41 69.22 -2.34
CA ASN A 351 52.85 69.92 -3.54
C ASN A 351 54.19 70.61 -3.31
N VAL A 352 55.21 70.20 -4.06
CA VAL A 352 56.56 70.77 -4.00
C VAL A 352 56.89 71.41 -5.34
N LYS A 353 57.19 72.72 -5.35
CA LYS A 353 57.67 73.43 -6.54
C LYS A 353 59.06 73.97 -6.30
N GLY A 354 59.93 73.79 -7.28
CA GLY A 354 61.32 74.19 -7.17
C GLY A 354 61.99 74.43 -8.52
N ARG A 355 63.24 74.87 -8.46
CA ARG A 355 64.15 74.96 -9.59
C ARG A 355 65.26 73.92 -9.44
N ALA A 356 65.56 73.21 -10.52
CA ALA A 356 66.69 72.29 -10.63
C ALA A 356 67.67 72.78 -11.70
N ARG A 357 68.94 72.42 -11.55
CA ARG A 357 70.00 72.73 -12.51
C ARG A 357 69.79 72.00 -13.85
N ASP A 358 69.31 70.76 -13.80
CA ASP A 358 69.09 69.91 -14.97
C ASP A 358 67.80 69.08 -14.81
N VAL A 359 67.19 68.69 -15.93
CA VAL A 359 65.98 67.84 -15.96
C VAL A 359 66.21 66.51 -15.22
N GLN A 360 67.41 65.94 -15.35
CA GLN A 360 67.79 64.69 -14.68
C GLN A 360 67.79 64.82 -13.14
N MET A 361 68.13 65.99 -12.60
CA MET A 361 68.14 66.22 -11.15
C MET A 361 66.72 66.33 -10.57
N ALA A 362 65.76 66.84 -11.37
CA ALA A 362 64.35 66.83 -10.98
C ALA A 362 63.76 65.40 -10.95
N PHE A 363 64.13 64.55 -11.92
CA PHE A 363 63.73 63.14 -11.90
C PHE A 363 64.39 62.34 -10.77
N ARG A 364 65.65 62.60 -10.44
CA ARG A 364 66.32 61.99 -9.28
C ARG A 364 65.63 62.34 -7.96
N LEU A 365 65.26 63.60 -7.76
CA LEU A 365 64.49 64.00 -6.60
C LEU A 365 63.16 63.25 -6.51
N LYS A 366 62.47 63.02 -7.64
CA LYS A 366 61.24 62.21 -7.67
C LYS A 366 61.51 60.77 -7.24
N GLU A 367 62.57 60.16 -7.74
CA GLU A 367 62.98 58.79 -7.41
C GLU A 367 63.41 58.64 -5.93
N ASP A 368 64.11 59.65 -5.39
CA ASP A 368 64.53 59.71 -3.99
C ASP A 368 63.31 59.88 -3.05
N LEU A 369 62.30 60.66 -3.48
CA LEU A 369 61.02 60.80 -2.78
C LEU A 369 60.17 59.51 -2.84
N GLU A 370 60.18 58.77 -3.95
CA GLU A 370 59.54 57.45 -4.07
C GLU A 370 60.25 56.38 -3.21
N SER A 371 61.57 56.50 -3.06
CA SER A 371 62.39 55.54 -2.32
C SER A 371 62.38 55.76 -0.79
N ASN A 372 62.07 56.97 -0.32
CA ASN A 372 62.02 57.30 1.10
C ASN A 372 60.93 56.46 1.82
N PRO A 373 61.28 55.70 2.89
CA PRO A 373 60.32 54.91 3.67
C PRO A 373 59.08 55.67 4.13
N PHE A 374 59.22 56.98 4.41
CA PHE A 374 58.14 57.85 4.90
C PHE A 374 57.08 58.19 3.84
N PHE A 375 57.46 58.20 2.54
CA PHE A 375 56.58 58.60 1.44
C PHE A 375 56.12 57.46 0.54
N ARG A 376 56.38 56.20 0.92
CA ARG A 376 55.95 55.00 0.16
C ARG A 376 54.45 54.89 -0.08
N ALA A 377 53.65 55.48 0.80
CA ALA A 377 52.20 55.52 0.69
C ALA A 377 51.69 56.57 -0.32
N TYR A 378 52.58 57.40 -0.88
CA TYR A 378 52.24 58.45 -1.84
C TYR A 378 52.61 58.03 -3.27
N ALA A 379 51.69 58.24 -4.20
CA ALA A 379 51.92 58.22 -5.63
C ALA A 379 52.42 59.60 -6.07
N TRP A 380 53.67 59.66 -6.50
CA TRP A 380 54.31 60.89 -6.93
C TRP A 380 54.13 61.09 -8.44
N ASN A 381 53.49 62.19 -8.81
CA ASN A 381 53.36 62.64 -10.18
C ASN A 381 54.22 63.88 -10.41
N MET A 382 54.97 63.89 -11.51
CA MET A 382 55.76 65.05 -11.94
C MET A 382 55.38 65.38 -13.39
N PRO A 383 54.53 66.40 -13.64
CA PRO A 383 54.34 66.93 -14.99
C PRO A 383 55.66 67.38 -15.61
N GLN A 384 55.78 67.28 -16.94
CA GLN A 384 57.05 67.57 -17.64
C GLN A 384 57.60 68.95 -17.25
N PRO A 385 58.85 69.02 -16.77
CA PRO A 385 59.37 70.24 -16.18
C PRO A 385 59.72 71.26 -17.28
N LYS A 386 59.43 72.54 -17.04
CA LYS A 386 59.59 73.61 -18.04
C LYS A 386 61.01 74.18 -17.96
N VAL A 387 61.74 74.14 -19.08
CA VAL A 387 63.07 74.74 -19.19
C VAL A 387 62.93 76.26 -19.33
N GLU A 388 63.48 77.00 -18.37
CA GLU A 388 63.55 78.47 -18.41
C GLU A 388 64.76 78.90 -19.28
N ARG A 389 64.72 80.13 -19.81
CA ARG A 389 65.76 80.66 -20.73
C ARG A 389 67.17 80.71 -20.13
N ASP A 390 67.29 80.63 -18.79
CA ASP A 390 68.54 80.71 -18.04
C ASP A 390 69.19 79.34 -17.77
N ASN A 391 68.88 78.32 -18.58
CA ASN A 391 69.43 76.96 -18.46
C ASN A 391 69.14 76.30 -17.08
N THR A 392 68.04 76.72 -16.43
CA THR A 392 67.50 76.10 -15.22
C THR A 392 66.09 75.59 -15.50
N VAL A 393 65.68 74.58 -14.74
CA VAL A 393 64.44 73.86 -14.99
C VAL A 393 63.51 74.05 -13.80
N THR A 394 62.28 74.51 -14.05
CA THR A 394 61.25 74.58 -13.00
C THR A 394 60.47 73.28 -12.98
N PHE A 395 60.39 72.64 -11.81
CA PHE A 395 59.62 71.41 -11.60
C PHE A 395 58.51 71.63 -10.58
N ALA A 396 57.44 70.85 -10.73
CA ALA A 396 56.37 70.72 -9.76
C ALA A 396 56.15 69.22 -9.54
N ILE A 397 56.28 68.77 -8.30
CA ILE A 397 56.05 67.39 -7.89
C ILE A 397 54.81 67.38 -6.99
N GLN A 398 53.85 66.53 -7.32
CA GLN A 398 52.61 66.35 -6.57
C GLN A 398 52.56 64.92 -6.02
N GLY A 399 52.37 64.78 -4.72
CA GLY A 399 52.17 63.50 -4.04
C GLY A 399 50.73 63.37 -3.57
N GLN A 400 50.06 62.30 -4.00
CA GLN A 400 48.72 61.91 -3.53
C GLN A 400 48.78 60.52 -2.88
N PRO A 401 48.01 60.24 -1.82
CA PRO A 401 48.01 58.92 -1.19
C PRO A 401 47.52 57.84 -2.17
N LYS A 402 48.20 56.69 -2.22
CA LYS A 402 47.99 55.61 -3.20
C LYS A 402 46.68 54.82 -3.00
N HIS A 403 46.02 54.99 -1.86
CA HIS A 403 44.77 54.29 -1.51
C HIS A 403 43.67 55.29 -1.18
N GLU A 404 43.12 55.90 -2.23
CA GLU A 404 41.83 56.59 -2.19
C GLU A 404 41.00 55.99 -3.32
N GLY A 405 40.17 54.98 -2.99
CA GLY A 405 39.37 54.26 -3.99
C GLY A 405 38.93 52.84 -3.63
N ALA A 406 39.10 52.38 -2.39
CA ALA A 406 38.49 51.14 -1.91
C ALA A 406 37.81 51.43 -0.57
N ASP A 407 36.68 52.12 -0.64
CA ASP A 407 35.53 51.98 0.26
C ASP A 407 34.52 53.09 -0.06
N ASN A 408 33.61 52.76 -0.97
CA ASN A 408 32.23 53.23 -1.02
C ASN A 408 31.39 52.14 -1.65
#